data_AF-A0A8H6GX80-F1
#
_entry.id   AF-A0A8H6GX80-F1
#
_cell.length_a   1.000
_cell.length_b   1.000
_cell.length_c   1.000
_cell.angle_alpha   90.00
_cell.angle_beta   90.00
_cell.angle_gamma   90.00
#
_symmetry.space_group_name_H-M   'P 1'
#
loop_
_entity.id
_entity.type
_entity.pdbx_description
1 polymer ?
#
loop_
_entity_poly.entity_id
_entity_poly.type
_entity_poly.pdbx_seq_one_letter_code
_entity_poly.pdbx_strand_id
1 'polypeptide(L)'
;MGLNECQTFTAKFDVTTELAGYPKAVLLMSCPDHDDFDVVVQIRKIDNKGRQLSHLNFPCPVPIDQVPDVNTAKTLGPQGFLRASHHVSLAAEGGPIVSDDSPRETDVLYSHRVRQPITPGTIVRLEIPIWPIGMVFAAGEGIALNVSGHDMCLPETDLCRLTEPEDENIGRHYVHTGGKYDSHLIIPVIMG
;
A
#
# COMPACT_ATOMS: atom_id res chain seq x y z
N MET A 1 10.59 -12.92 -7.44
CA MET A 1 9.51 -12.09 -8.02
C MET A 1 10.15 -11.12 -9.00
N GLY A 2 9.47 -10.72 -10.06
CA GLY A 2 9.94 -9.64 -10.95
C GLY A 2 9.56 -8.26 -10.40
N LEU A 3 10.32 -7.20 -10.73
CA LEU A 3 10.03 -5.79 -10.35
C LEU A 3 8.70 -5.23 -10.89
N ASN A 4 7.94 -6.03 -11.64
CA ASN A 4 6.64 -5.64 -12.21
C ASN A 4 5.48 -6.53 -11.72
N GLU A 5 5.76 -7.52 -10.86
CA GLU A 5 4.75 -8.46 -10.39
C GLU A 5 3.97 -7.87 -9.22
N CYS A 6 2.71 -7.49 -9.45
CA CYS A 6 1.78 -7.07 -8.41
C CYS A 6 0.35 -7.53 -8.74
N GLN A 7 -0.50 -7.60 -7.70
CA GLN A 7 -1.93 -7.77 -7.85
C GLN A 7 -2.63 -6.42 -7.64
N THR A 8 -3.53 -6.05 -8.54
CA THR A 8 -4.24 -4.76 -8.52
C THR A 8 -5.74 -4.95 -8.30
N PHE A 9 -6.28 -4.22 -7.33
CA PHE A 9 -7.72 -4.10 -7.07
C PHE A 9 -8.14 -2.65 -7.32
N THR A 10 -9.28 -2.41 -7.96
CA THR A 10 -9.75 -1.05 -8.28
C THR A 10 -11.15 -0.78 -7.75
N ALA A 11 -11.38 0.46 -7.36
CA ALA A 11 -12.70 0.97 -7.00
C ALA A 11 -12.85 2.40 -7.53
N LYS A 12 -14.03 2.73 -8.07
CA LYS A 12 -14.36 4.07 -8.59
C LYS A 12 -15.38 4.75 -7.70
N PHE A 13 -15.35 6.08 -7.72
CA PHE A 13 -16.31 6.92 -7.02
C PHE A 13 -17.32 7.51 -8.00
N ASP A 14 -18.61 7.39 -7.70
CA ASP A 14 -19.68 7.92 -8.56
C ASP A 14 -19.87 9.43 -8.40
N VAL A 15 -19.34 10.00 -7.32
CA VAL A 15 -19.38 11.42 -6.99
C VAL A 15 -17.98 11.93 -6.70
N THR A 16 -17.81 13.26 -6.75
CA THR A 16 -16.57 13.87 -6.26
C THR A 16 -16.31 13.43 -4.82
N THR A 17 -15.13 12.89 -4.59
CA THR A 17 -14.72 12.31 -3.30
C THR A 17 -13.38 12.89 -2.90
N GLU A 18 -13.22 13.22 -1.63
CA GLU A 18 -11.96 13.68 -1.06
C GLU A 18 -11.47 12.68 -0.02
N LEU A 19 -10.19 12.31 -0.11
CA LEU A 19 -9.52 11.46 0.87
C LEU A 19 -8.47 12.29 1.60
N ALA A 20 -8.54 12.34 2.93
CA ALA A 20 -7.57 13.03 3.77
C ALA A 20 -7.36 12.28 5.10
N GLY A 21 -6.15 11.77 5.32
CA GLY A 21 -5.80 11.05 6.55
C GLY A 21 -5.01 9.76 6.28
N TYR A 22 -5.04 8.81 7.22
CA TYR A 22 -4.29 7.56 7.13
C TYR A 22 -5.17 6.43 6.57
N PRO A 23 -4.79 5.79 5.46
CA PRO A 23 -5.42 4.56 5.01
C PRO A 23 -4.82 3.32 5.70
N LYS A 24 -5.55 2.20 5.63
CA LYS A 24 -5.09 0.89 6.13
C LYS A 24 -5.55 -0.22 5.18
N ALA A 25 -4.65 -1.14 4.83
CA ALA A 25 -5.04 -2.39 4.17
C ALA A 25 -5.11 -3.53 5.19
N VAL A 26 -6.21 -4.29 5.19
CA VAL A 26 -6.32 -5.56 5.90
C VAL A 26 -6.25 -6.67 4.86
N LEU A 27 -5.21 -7.50 4.91
CA LEU A 27 -5.00 -8.57 3.95
C LEU A 27 -4.87 -9.92 4.66
N LEU A 28 -5.64 -10.91 4.22
CA LEU A 28 -5.42 -12.32 4.56
C LEU A 28 -4.49 -12.93 3.51
N MET A 29 -3.27 -13.26 3.91
CA MET A 29 -2.22 -13.71 2.99
C MET A 29 -1.59 -15.02 3.43
N SER A 30 -1.02 -15.77 2.49
CA SER A 30 -0.24 -16.97 2.77
C SER A 30 0.91 -17.13 1.79
N CYS A 31 2.01 -17.73 2.24
CA CYS A 31 3.12 -18.17 1.40
C CYS A 31 3.40 -19.66 1.67
N PRO A 32 3.28 -20.58 0.69
CA PRO A 32 3.57 -22.00 0.86
C PRO A 32 5.07 -22.33 0.75
N ASP A 33 5.89 -21.40 0.29
CA ASP A 33 7.28 -21.65 -0.09
C ASP A 33 8.30 -21.11 0.93
N HIS A 34 7.86 -20.32 1.91
CA HIS A 34 8.71 -19.67 2.90
C HIS A 34 7.95 -19.42 4.22
N ASP A 35 8.68 -19.18 5.31
CA ASP A 35 8.13 -18.95 6.65
C ASP A 35 8.04 -17.47 7.04
N ASP A 36 8.41 -16.57 6.13
CA ASP A 36 8.27 -15.12 6.25
C ASP A 36 8.14 -14.49 4.87
N PHE A 37 7.58 -13.29 4.79
CA PHE A 37 7.52 -12.51 3.56
C PHE A 37 7.23 -11.04 3.84
N ASP A 38 7.80 -10.16 3.02
CA ASP A 38 7.50 -8.73 2.98
C ASP A 38 6.32 -8.46 2.05
N VAL A 39 5.40 -7.61 2.50
CA VAL A 39 4.26 -7.14 1.72
C VAL A 39 4.32 -5.64 1.59
N VAL A 40 4.26 -5.17 0.34
CA VAL A 40 4.15 -3.77 -0.02
C VAL A 40 2.76 -3.53 -0.61
N VAL A 41 2.06 -2.53 -0.10
CA VAL A 41 0.81 -2.04 -0.68
C VAL A 41 0.99 -0.61 -1.17
N GLN A 42 0.34 -0.25 -2.27
CA GLN A 42 0.37 1.10 -2.82
C GLN A 42 -1.02 1.52 -3.26
N ILE A 43 -1.45 2.71 -2.86
CA ILE A 43 -2.65 3.34 -3.39
C ILE A 43 -2.25 4.25 -4.56
N ARG A 44 -2.91 4.07 -5.70
CA ARG A 44 -2.74 4.89 -6.90
C ARG A 44 -4.06 5.56 -7.24
N LYS A 45 -4.02 6.82 -7.68
CA LYS A 45 -5.18 7.44 -8.33
C LYS A 45 -5.39 6.81 -9.70
N ILE A 46 -6.62 6.47 -10.05
CA ILE A 46 -7.00 6.08 -11.41
C ILE A 46 -7.94 7.10 -12.03
N ASP A 47 -7.76 7.37 -13.32
CA ASP A 47 -8.71 8.16 -14.10
C ASP A 47 -9.99 7.38 -14.43
N ASN A 48 -10.92 8.04 -15.13
CA ASN A 48 -12.18 7.43 -15.55
C ASN A 48 -12.02 6.24 -16.53
N LYS A 49 -10.85 6.07 -17.14
CA LYS A 49 -10.48 4.93 -17.99
C LYS A 49 -9.74 3.83 -17.23
N GLY A 50 -9.50 4.02 -15.93
CA GLY A 50 -8.76 3.08 -15.09
C GLY A 50 -7.24 3.19 -15.21
N ARG A 51 -6.70 4.24 -15.86
CA ARG A 51 -5.25 4.44 -15.95
C ARG A 51 -4.72 4.97 -14.63
N GLN A 52 -3.70 4.32 -14.08
CA GLN A 52 -3.02 4.78 -12.87
C GLN A 52 -2.21 6.05 -13.19
N LEU A 53 -2.48 7.12 -12.45
CA LEU A 53 -1.89 8.43 -12.66
C LEU A 53 -0.59 8.60 -11.85
N SER A 54 0.18 9.62 -12.21
CA SER A 54 1.32 10.14 -11.46
C SER A 54 1.13 11.63 -11.24
N HIS A 55 1.78 12.17 -10.20
CA HIS A 55 1.71 13.58 -9.84
C HIS A 55 3.12 14.17 -9.79
N LEU A 56 3.30 15.40 -10.29
CA LEU A 56 4.58 16.11 -10.22
C LEU A 56 4.76 16.73 -8.83
N ASN A 57 5.88 16.45 -8.17
CA ASN A 57 6.16 16.99 -6.85
C ASN A 57 6.38 18.51 -6.86
N PHE A 58 6.75 19.06 -8.00
CA PHE A 58 6.94 20.49 -8.24
C PHE A 58 6.55 20.85 -9.67
N PRO A 59 6.22 22.13 -9.96
CA PRO A 59 5.93 22.56 -11.33
C PRO A 59 7.11 22.31 -12.28
N CYS A 60 6.86 21.64 -13.40
CA CYS A 60 7.84 21.44 -14.47
C CYS A 60 7.42 22.23 -15.72
N PRO A 61 8.36 22.85 -16.46
CA PRO A 61 8.06 23.62 -17.67
C PRO A 61 7.82 22.73 -18.91
N VAL A 62 7.50 21.45 -18.70
CA VAL A 62 7.27 20.45 -19.74
C VAL A 62 6.08 19.56 -19.36
N PRO A 63 5.42 18.92 -20.33
CA PRO A 63 4.42 17.89 -20.07
C PRO A 63 4.93 16.76 -19.14
N ILE A 64 4.04 16.20 -18.31
CA ILE A 64 4.40 15.18 -17.29
C ILE A 64 5.02 13.91 -17.87
N ASP A 65 4.68 13.56 -19.10
CA ASP A 65 5.23 12.41 -19.83
C ASP A 65 6.68 12.65 -20.31
N GLN A 66 7.16 13.90 -20.30
CA GLN A 66 8.55 14.25 -20.59
C GLN A 66 9.41 14.39 -19.33
N VAL A 67 8.79 14.42 -18.15
CA VAL A 67 9.53 14.43 -16.88
C VAL A 67 10.01 13.01 -16.58
N PRO A 68 11.26 12.80 -16.13
CA PRO A 68 11.73 11.46 -15.78
C PRO A 68 10.89 10.78 -14.69
N ASP A 69 10.74 9.46 -14.79
CA ASP A 69 10.09 8.63 -13.77
C ASP A 69 11.07 8.33 -12.62
N VAL A 70 11.26 9.37 -11.79
CA VAL A 70 12.07 9.35 -10.57
C VAL A 70 11.28 9.96 -9.40
N ASN A 71 11.50 9.44 -8.19
CA ASN A 71 10.73 9.82 -6.99
C ASN A 71 10.91 11.30 -6.62
N THR A 72 12.07 11.86 -6.94
CA THR A 72 12.35 13.29 -6.73
C THR A 72 11.40 14.18 -7.53
N ALA A 73 11.00 13.79 -8.74
CA ALA A 73 10.15 14.59 -9.62
C ALA A 73 8.68 14.18 -9.59
N LYS A 74 8.38 12.89 -9.40
CA LYS A 74 7.03 12.33 -9.45
C LYS A 74 6.71 11.51 -8.21
N THR A 75 5.50 11.67 -7.70
CA THR A 75 4.90 10.76 -6.73
C THR A 75 3.82 9.91 -7.41
N LEU A 76 3.82 8.61 -7.09
CA LEU A 76 2.83 7.67 -7.61
C LEU A 76 1.62 7.55 -6.66
N GLY A 77 1.85 7.71 -5.36
CA GLY A 77 0.85 7.61 -4.30
C GLY A 77 1.43 6.98 -3.04
N PRO A 78 0.67 6.96 -1.93
CA PRO A 78 1.18 6.49 -0.65
C PRO A 78 1.33 4.96 -0.64
N GLN A 79 2.31 4.50 0.14
CA GLN A 79 2.64 3.09 0.31
C GLN A 79 2.52 2.66 1.77
N GLY A 80 2.41 1.35 1.96
CA GLY A 80 2.48 0.68 3.25
C GLY A 80 3.36 -0.56 3.13
N PHE A 81 4.07 -0.88 4.20
CA PHE A 81 5.03 -1.99 4.24
C PHE A 81 4.82 -2.79 5.50
N LEU A 82 4.86 -4.12 5.40
CA LEU A 82 4.86 -5.00 6.56
C LEU A 82 5.60 -6.30 6.26
N ARG A 83 6.51 -6.68 7.16
CA ARG A 83 7.07 -8.02 7.23
C ARG A 83 6.12 -8.95 7.96
N ALA A 84 5.65 -10.00 7.31
CA ALA A 84 4.56 -10.84 7.79
C ALA A 84 4.85 -11.49 9.14
N SER A 85 6.08 -11.92 9.44
CA SER A 85 6.44 -12.48 10.75
C SER A 85 6.26 -11.50 11.92
N HIS A 86 6.20 -10.20 11.65
CA HIS A 86 5.92 -9.18 12.68
C HIS A 86 4.42 -9.00 12.97
N HIS A 87 3.52 -9.74 12.31
CA HIS A 87 2.07 -9.65 12.54
C HIS A 87 1.67 -9.77 14.03
N VAL A 88 2.40 -10.58 14.80
CA VAL A 88 2.20 -10.78 16.25
C VAL A 88 2.53 -9.55 17.10
N SER A 89 3.17 -8.53 16.53
CA SER A 89 3.58 -7.32 17.23
C SER A 89 2.60 -6.15 17.07
N LEU A 90 1.46 -6.38 16.40
CA LEU A 90 0.35 -5.43 16.31
C LEU A 90 -0.21 -5.18 17.71
N ALA A 91 -0.04 -3.95 18.21
CA ALA A 91 -0.57 -3.42 19.47
C ALA A 91 -0.75 -4.44 20.63
N ALA A 92 0.37 -4.80 21.28
CA ALA A 92 0.40 -4.99 22.72
C ALA A 92 0.86 -3.67 23.36
N GLU A 93 0.15 -3.18 24.39
CA GLU A 93 0.42 -2.01 25.25
C GLU A 93 1.51 -1.00 24.83
N GLY A 94 1.13 0.29 24.68
CA GLY A 94 2.07 1.42 24.53
C GLY A 94 2.11 2.10 23.16
N GLY A 95 1.04 1.98 22.36
CA GLY A 95 0.87 2.80 21.16
C GLY A 95 0.66 4.29 21.47
N PRO A 96 0.70 5.19 20.45
CA PRO A 96 0.54 6.62 20.67
C PRO A 96 -0.74 6.91 21.45
N ILE A 97 -0.68 7.97 22.27
CA ILE A 97 -1.81 8.46 23.04
C ILE A 97 -2.96 8.72 22.07
N VAL A 98 -4.03 7.94 22.22
CA VAL A 98 -5.28 8.11 21.49
C VAL A 98 -5.80 9.49 21.85
N SER A 99 -5.76 10.44 20.92
CA SER A 99 -6.58 11.64 21.03
C SER A 99 -8.02 11.27 20.67
N ASP A 100 -9.00 11.96 21.23
CA ASP A 100 -10.41 11.78 20.85
C ASP A 100 -10.67 12.11 19.36
N ASP A 101 -9.70 12.75 18.69
CA ASP A 101 -9.75 13.18 17.29
C ASP A 101 -9.06 12.19 16.31
N SER A 102 -8.39 11.13 16.78
CA SER A 102 -7.75 10.14 15.89
C SER A 102 -8.73 9.01 15.47
N PRO A 103 -8.82 8.66 14.18
CA PRO A 103 -9.62 7.54 13.73
C PRO A 103 -9.01 6.21 14.22
N ARG A 104 -9.58 5.67 15.31
CA ARG A 104 -9.18 4.39 15.95
C ARG A 104 -9.06 3.22 14.96
N GLU A 105 -9.78 3.27 13.86
CA GLU A 105 -9.84 2.20 12.88
C GLU A 105 -8.60 2.13 11.97
N THR A 106 -7.93 3.25 11.71
CA THR A 106 -6.74 3.32 10.85
C THR A 106 -5.43 3.47 11.62
N ASP A 107 -5.51 3.58 12.94
CA ASP A 107 -4.36 3.63 13.85
C ASP A 107 -3.71 2.26 14.00
N VAL A 108 -2.78 1.94 13.08
CA VAL A 108 -2.03 0.68 13.12
C VAL A 108 -0.63 0.94 13.64
N LEU A 109 -0.28 0.29 14.75
CA LEU A 109 1.07 0.30 15.28
C LEU A 109 1.57 -1.12 15.57
N TYR A 110 2.72 -1.43 15.00
CA TYR A 110 3.51 -2.59 15.32
C TYR A 110 4.66 -2.19 16.23
N SER A 111 4.83 -2.89 17.36
CA SER A 111 5.99 -2.66 18.23
C SER A 111 7.30 -3.14 17.58
N HIS A 112 7.20 -4.10 16.65
CA HIS A 112 8.32 -4.78 15.99
C HIS A 112 9.36 -5.41 16.94
N ARG A 113 9.09 -5.49 18.25
CA ARG A 113 10.00 -6.06 19.25
C ARG A 113 10.06 -7.58 19.22
N VAL A 114 9.05 -8.20 18.62
CA VAL A 114 8.92 -9.65 18.47
C VAL A 114 8.52 -9.98 17.04
N ARG A 115 8.98 -11.14 16.58
CA ARG A 115 8.56 -11.76 15.33
C ARG A 115 8.29 -13.23 15.56
N GLN A 116 7.38 -13.80 14.79
CA GLN A 116 7.05 -15.22 14.79
C GLN A 116 7.05 -15.75 13.35
N PRO A 117 7.90 -16.74 13.03
CA PRO A 117 7.84 -17.43 11.75
C PRO A 117 6.45 -18.00 11.49
N ILE A 118 6.00 -17.93 10.25
CA ILE A 118 4.69 -18.38 9.81
C ILE A 118 4.85 -19.78 9.22
N THR A 119 4.06 -20.75 9.67
CA THR A 119 4.08 -22.07 9.05
C THR A 119 3.68 -21.96 7.58
N PRO A 120 4.50 -22.45 6.62
CA PRO A 120 4.20 -22.30 5.19
C PRO A 120 2.79 -22.77 4.82
N GLY A 121 2.10 -21.96 4.03
CA GLY A 121 0.71 -22.17 3.58
C GLY A 121 -0.35 -21.69 4.58
N THR A 122 0.04 -21.28 5.79
CA THR A 122 -0.91 -20.72 6.77
C THR A 122 -1.38 -19.34 6.32
N ILE A 123 -2.69 -19.10 6.45
CA ILE A 123 -3.28 -17.79 6.19
C ILE A 123 -3.07 -16.92 7.44
N VAL A 124 -2.30 -15.84 7.28
CA VAL A 124 -2.06 -14.82 8.28
C VAL A 124 -2.85 -13.56 7.93
N ARG A 125 -3.39 -12.88 8.94
CA ARG A 125 -4.03 -11.58 8.77
C ARG A 125 -3.02 -10.47 9.03
N LEU A 126 -2.89 -9.55 8.07
CA LEU A 126 -1.94 -8.45 8.07
C LEU A 126 -2.71 -7.13 8.06
N GLU A 127 -2.46 -6.25 9.02
CA GLU A 127 -2.95 -4.86 9.00
C GLU A 127 -1.80 -3.98 8.56
N ILE A 128 -1.84 -3.42 7.38
CA ILE A 128 -0.72 -2.69 6.81
C ILE A 128 -1.06 -1.20 6.88
N PRO A 129 -0.36 -0.40 7.73
CA PRO A 129 -0.53 1.05 7.72
C PRO A 129 -0.04 1.59 6.39
N ILE A 130 -0.80 2.54 5.83
CA ILE A 130 -0.43 3.23 4.60
C ILE A 130 -0.15 4.68 4.95
N TRP A 131 0.87 5.25 4.32
CA TRP A 131 1.23 6.67 4.48
C TRP A 131 0.02 7.57 4.22
N PRO A 132 -0.05 8.73 4.90
CA PRO A 132 -1.22 9.60 4.81
C PRO A 132 -1.47 10.06 3.37
N ILE A 133 -2.75 10.11 3.00
CA ILE A 133 -3.23 10.57 1.71
C ILE A 133 -3.91 11.92 1.86
N GLY A 134 -3.76 12.77 0.85
CA GLY A 134 -4.52 14.01 0.67
C GLY A 134 -4.81 14.18 -0.82
N MET A 135 -6.02 13.82 -1.26
CA MET A 135 -6.32 13.71 -2.70
C MET A 135 -7.80 13.91 -3.00
N VAL A 136 -8.07 14.64 -4.10
CA VAL A 136 -9.42 14.84 -4.65
C VAL A 136 -9.61 13.94 -5.86
N PHE A 137 -10.79 13.31 -5.94
CA PHE A 137 -11.23 12.45 -7.03
C PHE A 137 -12.50 13.04 -7.63
N ALA A 138 -12.51 13.30 -8.94
CA ALA A 138 -13.72 13.65 -9.67
C ALA A 138 -14.61 12.40 -9.85
N ALA A 139 -15.90 12.62 -10.12
CA ALA A 139 -16.81 11.54 -10.46
C ALA A 139 -16.27 10.67 -11.62
N GLY A 140 -16.27 9.35 -11.43
CA GLY A 140 -15.74 8.35 -12.34
C GLY A 140 -14.23 8.05 -12.16
N GLU A 141 -13.49 8.89 -11.44
CA GLU A 141 -12.13 8.55 -10.98
C GLU A 141 -12.18 7.60 -9.78
N GLY A 142 -11.04 7.09 -9.36
CA GLY A 142 -10.99 6.11 -8.28
C GLY A 142 -9.60 5.83 -7.75
N ILE A 143 -9.52 4.74 -7.00
CA ILE A 143 -8.28 4.21 -6.46
C ILE A 143 -7.95 2.84 -7.08
N ALA A 144 -6.66 2.56 -7.19
CA ALA A 144 -6.12 1.22 -7.35
C ALA A 144 -5.26 0.88 -6.12
N LEU A 145 -5.52 -0.28 -5.51
CA LEU A 145 -4.67 -0.90 -4.51
C LEU A 145 -3.77 -1.91 -5.22
N ASN A 146 -2.49 -1.62 -5.33
CA ASN A 146 -1.48 -2.57 -5.78
C ASN A 146 -0.92 -3.29 -4.55
N VAL A 147 -0.76 -4.61 -4.63
CA VAL A 147 -0.14 -5.46 -3.60
C VAL A 147 1.03 -6.20 -4.23
N SER A 148 2.21 -6.08 -3.66
CA SER A 148 3.48 -6.60 -4.18
C SER A 148 4.36 -7.17 -3.08
N GLY A 149 5.33 -8.00 -3.47
CA GLY A 149 6.45 -8.40 -2.61
C GLY A 149 7.66 -7.45 -2.66
N HIS A 150 7.63 -6.42 -3.51
CA HIS A 150 8.74 -5.47 -3.67
C HIS A 150 8.24 -4.03 -3.64
N ASP A 151 9.17 -3.09 -3.43
CA ASP A 151 8.86 -1.66 -3.45
C ASP A 151 8.43 -1.20 -4.85
N MET A 152 7.26 -0.57 -4.92
CA MET A 152 6.65 -0.05 -6.15
C MET A 152 6.86 1.48 -6.31
N CYS A 153 7.78 2.07 -5.55
CA CYS A 153 8.16 3.47 -5.72
C CYS A 153 9.00 3.68 -6.99
N LEU A 154 9.07 4.93 -7.45
CA LEU A 154 10.05 5.31 -8.47
C LEU A 154 11.45 5.36 -7.82
N PRO A 155 12.54 5.11 -8.57
CA PRO A 155 13.88 5.30 -8.00
C PRO A 155 14.12 6.78 -7.68
N GLU A 156 14.89 7.08 -6.64
CA GLU A 156 15.18 8.47 -6.22
C GLU A 156 15.80 9.31 -7.36
N THR A 157 16.74 8.69 -8.08
CA THR A 157 17.34 9.19 -9.31
C THR A 157 17.50 8.04 -10.30
N ASP A 158 17.79 8.33 -11.57
CA ASP A 158 18.04 7.26 -12.55
C ASP A 158 19.23 6.36 -12.20
N LEU A 159 20.18 6.85 -11.39
CA LEU A 159 21.32 6.06 -10.90
C LEU A 159 20.91 5.00 -9.86
N CYS A 160 19.74 5.14 -9.24
CA CYS A 160 19.21 4.26 -8.21
C CYS A 160 18.22 3.21 -8.78
N ARG A 161 18.11 3.09 -10.11
CA ARG A 161 17.15 2.20 -10.74
C ARG A 161 17.57 0.75 -10.56
N LEU A 162 16.78 0.02 -9.77
CA LEU A 162 16.96 -1.41 -9.57
C LEU A 162 16.63 -2.19 -10.86
N THR A 163 17.41 -3.24 -11.12
CA THR A 163 17.16 -4.20 -12.20
C THR A 163 16.49 -5.49 -11.72
N GLU A 164 16.56 -5.75 -10.42
CA GLU A 164 15.92 -6.85 -9.71
C GLU A 164 15.47 -6.38 -8.33
N PRO A 165 14.48 -7.04 -7.70
CA PRO A 165 14.07 -6.68 -6.34
C PRO A 165 15.19 -6.92 -5.34
N GLU A 166 15.39 -5.97 -4.42
CA GLU A 166 16.28 -6.12 -3.27
C GLU A 166 15.46 -6.57 -2.05
N ASP A 167 14.98 -7.81 -2.08
CA ASP A 167 14.15 -8.40 -1.03
C ASP A 167 14.55 -9.85 -0.69
N GLU A 168 14.05 -10.35 0.44
CA GLU A 168 14.24 -11.75 0.88
C GLU A 168 13.02 -12.62 0.56
N ASN A 169 12.12 -12.16 -0.32
CA ASN A 169 10.89 -12.88 -0.61
C ASN A 169 11.13 -14.11 -1.47
N ILE A 170 10.57 -15.24 -1.05
CA ILE A 170 10.73 -16.53 -1.71
C ILE A 170 9.37 -17.10 -2.09
N GLY A 171 9.23 -17.48 -3.36
CA GLY A 171 8.08 -18.20 -3.89
C GLY A 171 6.86 -17.33 -4.17
N ARG A 172 5.67 -17.92 -4.04
CA ARG A 172 4.40 -17.29 -4.44
C ARG A 172 3.57 -16.87 -3.24
N HIS A 173 3.23 -15.59 -3.19
CA HIS A 173 2.32 -15.05 -2.19
C HIS A 173 0.88 -15.06 -2.71
N TYR A 174 -0.05 -15.37 -1.82
CA TYR A 174 -1.48 -15.42 -2.13
C TYR A 174 -2.23 -14.40 -1.29
N VAL A 175 -3.11 -13.61 -1.91
CA VAL A 175 -4.07 -12.75 -1.24
C VAL A 175 -5.44 -13.43 -1.30
N HIS A 176 -6.02 -13.73 -0.14
CA HIS A 176 -7.32 -14.40 -0.03
C HIS A 176 -8.44 -13.36 0.08
N THR A 177 -9.47 -13.47 -0.75
CA THR A 177 -10.62 -12.54 -0.79
C THR A 177 -11.94 -13.30 -0.89
N GLY A 178 -13.03 -12.68 -0.45
CA GLY A 178 -14.39 -13.18 -0.60
C GLY A 178 -14.82 -14.20 0.46
N GLY A 179 -16.14 -14.25 0.72
CA GLY A 179 -16.73 -15.14 1.71
C GLY A 179 -16.18 -14.91 3.11
N LYS A 180 -15.45 -15.89 3.65
CA LYS A 180 -14.81 -15.81 4.98
C LYS A 180 -13.49 -15.03 5.01
N TYR A 181 -12.95 -14.65 3.84
CA TYR A 181 -11.69 -13.93 3.74
C TYR A 181 -11.95 -12.43 3.57
N ASP A 182 -12.02 -11.74 4.71
CA ASP A 182 -12.29 -10.31 4.80
C ASP A 182 -11.02 -9.47 4.56
N SER A 183 -10.46 -9.58 3.36
CA SER A 183 -9.41 -8.66 2.91
C SER A 183 -10.06 -7.40 2.33
N HIS A 184 -9.73 -6.23 2.87
CA HIS A 184 -10.33 -4.96 2.49
C HIS A 184 -9.36 -3.79 2.68
N LEU A 185 -9.72 -2.65 2.08
CA LEU A 185 -9.01 -1.39 2.20
C LEU A 185 -9.91 -0.37 2.93
N ILE A 186 -9.37 0.24 3.97
CA ILE A 186 -10.01 1.34 4.69
C ILE A 186 -9.36 2.64 4.22
N ILE A 187 -10.19 3.59 3.77
CA ILE A 187 -9.75 4.89 3.25
C ILE A 187 -10.41 6.04 4.03
N PRO A 188 -9.68 7.14 4.27
CA PRO A 188 -10.17 8.26 5.08
C PRO A 188 -10.96 9.25 4.23
N VAL A 189 -12.23 8.93 3.94
CA VAL A 189 -13.13 9.84 3.21
C VAL A 189 -13.52 11.01 4.11
N ILE A 190 -13.32 12.23 3.63
CA ILE A 190 -13.86 13.44 4.28
C ILE A 190 -15.11 13.89 3.53
N MET A 191 -16.17 14.24 4.28
CA MET A 191 -17.35 14.86 3.70
C MET A 191 -17.10 16.37 3.63
N GLY A 192 -17.16 16.92 2.41
CA GLY A 192 -17.23 18.37 2.18
C GLY A 192 -18.60 18.94 2.51
#